data_AF-A0A161PTS6-F1
#
_entry.id   AF-A0A161PTS6-F1
#
_cell.length_a   1.000
_cell.length_b   1.000
_cell.length_c   1.000
_cell.angle_alpha   90.00
_cell.angle_beta   90.00
_cell.angle_gamma   90.00
#
_symmetry.space_group_name_H-M   'P 1'
#
loop_
_entity.id
_entity.type
_entity.pdbx_description
1 polymer ?
#
loop_
_entity_poly.entity_id
_entity_poly.type
_entity_poly.pdbx_seq_one_letter_code
_entity_poly.pdbx_strand_id
1 'polypeptide(L)'
;MKTGTPLLYKLLLLNLCFSVGWSLGSPVFSTFEMASSEKGLSVPFNVDEQPAPIIEHALDQIDKAKNVQNLLGSLNNMSNKNCPDCEKQLANLRYNQCNRQNNYLEKELEQTAQGSSLLAALTRSPIRVNSIIKPMCMRMSMEAKFSASSKSFRQCAANDTSSQAFRPCISENYFKLINNSFDVVSSCMKDFIAPGESEEMQKLDVRAVYALINVESGFHVNAMSGTGAGGIGQFTQPAIQDVNTNELNDIRIALESSKNRVCSRLSMEFLDSMQPIRPQKSYACDRISLKRGNPVTNMIYTYAYLKGVKKDMNSMIFSNKNYKSKFRLSEYDMNKVKRALMVWSHNTGPAGTWTPAKTLLNTYYRNRQVTNADEFINQMQQYMQKFPASANKSSARRKETSSYFPAITKTLNDIEKNAGGGSCVN
;
A
#
# COMPACT_ATOMS: atom_id res chain seq x y z
N MET A 1 31.83 15.05 21.03
CA MET A 1 32.60 14.43 19.92
C MET A 1 31.60 13.89 18.91
N LYS A 2 31.69 14.33 17.65
CA LYS A 2 30.84 13.90 16.53
C LYS A 2 31.49 12.68 15.88
N THR A 3 30.74 11.60 15.70
CA THR A 3 31.06 10.56 14.71
C THR A 3 29.77 10.13 14.02
N GLY A 4 29.60 10.61 12.80
CA GLY A 4 28.59 10.11 11.88
C GLY A 4 29.18 9.07 10.95
N THR A 5 28.50 7.94 10.77
CA THR A 5 28.22 7.26 9.49
C THR A 5 27.60 5.89 9.77
N PRO A 6 26.44 5.57 9.17
CA PRO A 6 26.38 4.32 8.41
C PRO A 6 25.48 4.48 7.17
N LEU A 7 26.01 5.05 6.09
CA LEU A 7 25.32 5.05 4.78
C LEU A 7 26.02 4.15 3.74
N LEU A 8 27.30 3.84 3.94
CA LEU A 8 28.08 3.02 3.00
C LEU A 8 27.87 1.51 3.15
N TYR A 9 27.50 1.01 4.34
CA TYR A 9 27.25 -0.43 4.54
C TYR A 9 25.95 -0.93 3.88
N LYS A 10 24.97 -0.03 3.62
CA LYS A 10 23.71 -0.40 2.96
C LYS A 10 23.84 -0.64 1.45
N LEU A 11 24.87 -0.11 0.79
CA LEU A 11 25.09 -0.26 -0.66
C LEU A 11 25.94 -1.48 -1.03
N LEU A 12 26.73 -2.03 -0.09
CA LEU A 12 27.62 -3.17 -0.34
C LEU A 12 26.94 -4.55 -0.18
N LEU A 13 25.91 -4.65 0.67
CA LEU A 13 25.18 -5.90 0.90
C LEU A 13 24.23 -6.32 -0.24
N LEU A 14 23.90 -5.41 -1.16
CA LEU A 14 23.03 -5.70 -2.31
C LEU A 14 23.77 -6.34 -3.51
N ASN A 15 25.10 -6.32 -3.53
CA ASN A 15 25.91 -6.91 -4.62
C ASN A 15 26.51 -8.28 -4.31
N LEU A 16 26.41 -8.79 -3.07
CA LEU A 16 27.08 -10.03 -2.64
C LEU A 16 26.17 -11.26 -2.51
N CYS A 17 24.88 -11.18 -2.85
CA CYS A 17 23.94 -12.31 -2.78
C CYS A 17 23.60 -12.96 -4.14
N PHE A 18 24.34 -12.66 -5.22
CA PHE A 18 24.08 -13.19 -6.57
C PHE A 18 25.25 -13.96 -7.18
N SER A 19 26.08 -14.61 -6.36
CA SER A 19 27.20 -15.40 -6.89
C SER A 19 27.57 -16.60 -6.03
N VAL A 20 26.66 -17.58 -5.89
CA VAL A 20 27.04 -18.98 -5.69
C VAL A 20 26.01 -19.89 -6.37
N GLY A 21 26.44 -20.59 -7.41
CA GLY A 21 25.70 -21.69 -8.01
C GLY A 21 25.54 -21.60 -9.52
N TRP A 22 26.59 -21.97 -10.26
CA TRP A 22 26.64 -23.12 -11.17
C TRP A 22 27.90 -22.99 -12.05
N SER A 23 28.88 -23.87 -11.83
CA SER A 23 29.96 -24.20 -12.76
C SER A 23 29.34 -24.98 -13.94
N LEU A 24 29.64 -24.72 -15.21
CA LEU A 24 30.88 -25.08 -15.90
C LEU A 24 30.90 -24.37 -17.26
N GLY A 25 32.04 -23.77 -17.63
CA GLY A 25 32.31 -23.27 -18.98
C GLY A 25 32.88 -21.85 -19.03
N SER A 26 34.20 -21.72 -18.95
CA SER A 26 34.97 -20.51 -19.33
C SER A 26 35.84 -20.84 -20.55
N PRO A 27 36.59 -19.92 -21.16
CA PRO A 27 36.56 -18.44 -21.09
C PRO A 27 36.61 -17.76 -22.47
N VAL A 28 36.28 -16.46 -22.57
CA VAL A 28 37.13 -15.50 -23.29
C VAL A 28 37.10 -14.17 -22.53
N PHE A 29 38.30 -13.71 -22.18
CA PHE A 29 38.62 -12.42 -21.59
C PHE A 29 38.21 -11.25 -22.50
N SER A 30 37.67 -10.18 -21.91
CA SER A 30 38.00 -8.82 -22.33
C SER A 30 37.85 -7.88 -21.13
N THR A 31 39.00 -7.48 -20.62
CA THR A 31 39.21 -6.34 -19.72
C THR A 31 38.82 -5.05 -20.43
N PHE A 32 38.06 -4.14 -19.81
CA PHE A 32 38.29 -2.70 -19.98
C PHE A 32 37.62 -1.85 -18.88
N GLU A 33 38.51 -1.31 -18.04
CA GLU A 33 38.57 -0.01 -17.39
C GLU A 33 37.29 0.75 -16.96
N MET A 34 37.27 1.01 -15.65
CA MET A 34 36.61 2.18 -15.07
C MET A 34 37.35 3.46 -15.47
N ALA A 35 36.64 4.40 -16.11
CA ALA A 35 37.04 5.79 -16.15
C ALA A 35 35.81 6.70 -15.99
N SER A 36 35.86 7.54 -14.95
CA SER A 36 34.95 8.65 -14.75
C SER A 36 35.12 9.70 -15.84
N SER A 37 34.01 10.21 -16.37
CA SER A 37 34.00 11.52 -17.04
C SER A 37 32.57 12.05 -17.04
N GLU A 38 32.31 12.99 -16.13
CA GLU A 38 31.20 13.93 -16.24
C GLU A 38 31.32 14.65 -17.60
N LYS A 39 30.39 14.40 -18.51
CA LYS A 39 30.07 15.32 -19.60
C LYS A 39 28.57 15.53 -19.62
N GLY A 40 28.19 16.78 -19.37
CA GLY A 40 26.82 17.25 -19.41
C GLY A 40 26.21 17.02 -20.78
N LEU A 41 25.13 16.24 -20.82
CA LEU A 41 24.21 16.21 -21.95
C LEU A 41 23.21 17.36 -21.77
N SER A 42 23.54 18.50 -22.37
CA SER A 42 22.56 19.52 -22.73
C SER A 42 21.87 19.08 -24.03
N VAL A 43 20.77 18.35 -23.90
CA VAL A 43 19.82 18.16 -25.01
C VAL A 43 18.66 19.14 -24.78
N PRO A 44 18.27 19.97 -25.77
CA PRO A 44 17.10 20.82 -25.63
C PRO A 44 15.85 19.94 -25.61
N PHE A 45 15.20 19.86 -24.45
CA PHE A 45 13.91 19.19 -24.30
C PHE A 45 12.82 20.13 -24.83
N ASN A 46 12.27 19.79 -26.00
CA ASN A 46 11.05 20.42 -26.49
C ASN A 46 9.87 19.82 -25.71
N VAL A 47 9.30 20.60 -24.80
CA VAL A 47 8.15 20.22 -23.94
C VAL A 47 6.92 20.95 -24.48
N ASP A 48 6.47 20.59 -25.68
CA ASP A 48 5.25 21.19 -26.28
C ASP A 48 4.17 20.16 -26.61
N GLU A 49 4.32 18.92 -26.16
CA GLU A 49 3.18 17.99 -26.13
C GLU A 49 2.50 18.09 -24.76
N GLN A 50 1.45 18.90 -24.67
CA GLN A 50 0.55 18.89 -23.52
C GLN A 50 -0.06 17.47 -23.40
N PRO A 51 0.27 16.71 -22.34
CA PRO A 51 -0.46 15.48 -22.07
C PRO A 51 -1.89 15.88 -21.69
N ALA A 52 -2.88 15.19 -22.26
CA ALA A 52 -4.26 15.33 -21.83
C ALA A 52 -4.36 15.23 -20.29
N PRO A 53 -5.19 16.06 -19.62
CA PRO A 53 -5.29 16.06 -18.16
C PRO A 53 -5.95 14.75 -17.72
N ILE A 54 -5.16 13.81 -17.19
CA ILE A 54 -5.64 12.47 -16.78
C ILE A 54 -5.88 12.38 -15.26
N ILE A 55 -5.48 13.39 -14.47
CA ILE A 55 -5.62 13.37 -13.01
C ILE A 55 -6.36 14.62 -12.53
N GLU A 56 -7.68 14.63 -12.64
CA GLU A 56 -8.51 15.73 -12.11
C GLU A 56 -9.53 15.26 -11.05
N HIS A 57 -9.55 14.00 -10.60
CA HIS A 57 -10.80 13.49 -10.00
C HIS A 57 -10.77 12.59 -8.75
N ALA A 58 -9.64 12.16 -8.19
CA ALA A 58 -9.65 11.27 -6.99
C ALA A 58 -9.24 11.92 -5.66
N LEU A 59 -8.44 12.99 -5.73
CA LEU A 59 -8.15 13.86 -4.58
C LEU A 59 -9.10 15.06 -4.57
N ASP A 60 -9.63 15.39 -5.75
CA ASP A 60 -10.49 16.54 -6.04
C ASP A 60 -11.94 16.38 -5.54
N GLN A 61 -12.45 15.17 -5.26
CA GLN A 61 -13.80 15.02 -4.68
C GLN A 61 -13.89 15.57 -3.25
N ILE A 62 -12.77 15.61 -2.53
CA ILE A 62 -12.67 16.25 -1.21
C ILE A 62 -12.57 17.77 -1.40
N ASP A 63 -11.83 18.23 -2.41
CA ASP A 63 -11.67 19.65 -2.75
C ASP A 63 -12.98 20.27 -3.29
N LYS A 64 -13.76 19.54 -4.09
CA LYS A 64 -15.10 19.94 -4.56
C LYS A 64 -16.11 20.01 -3.41
N ALA A 65 -16.07 19.06 -2.47
CA ALA A 65 -16.93 19.10 -1.28
C ALA A 65 -16.58 20.30 -0.36
N LYS A 66 -15.29 20.66 -0.26
CA LYS A 66 -14.82 21.81 0.53
C LYS A 66 -15.08 23.16 -0.15
N ASN A 67 -14.87 23.28 -1.46
CA ASN A 67 -15.15 24.52 -2.19
C ASN A 67 -16.64 24.87 -2.17
N VAL A 68 -17.54 23.87 -2.27
CA VAL A 68 -18.99 24.10 -2.13
C VAL A 68 -19.37 24.55 -0.71
N GLN A 69 -18.71 24.03 0.33
CA GLN A 69 -18.92 24.45 1.73
C GLN A 69 -18.42 25.87 2.01
N ASN A 70 -17.29 26.27 1.43
CA ASN A 70 -16.73 27.61 1.63
C ASN A 70 -17.49 28.68 0.82
N LEU A 71 -18.12 28.31 -0.31
CA LEU A 71 -18.97 29.22 -1.10
C LEU A 71 -20.38 29.40 -0.54
N LEU A 72 -20.91 28.41 0.20
CA LEU A 72 -22.24 28.44 0.82
C LEU A 72 -22.12 28.73 2.32
N GLY A 73 -21.69 29.95 2.65
CA GLY A 73 -21.49 30.40 4.02
C GLY A 73 -22.61 29.98 4.99
N SER A 74 -22.19 29.38 6.10
CA SER A 74 -22.96 29.26 7.35
C SER A 74 -24.43 28.78 7.24
N LEU A 75 -24.71 27.78 6.41
CA LEU A 75 -25.96 27.02 6.47
C LEU A 75 -25.67 25.54 6.75
N ASN A 76 -25.73 25.21 8.03
CA ASN A 76 -25.76 23.88 8.63
C ASN A 76 -24.52 22.99 8.41
N ASN A 77 -23.83 22.71 9.52
CA ASN A 77 -22.94 21.55 9.74
C ASN A 77 -23.65 20.21 9.41
N MET A 78 -23.89 19.93 8.13
CA MET A 78 -24.56 18.71 7.65
C MET A 78 -23.65 17.77 6.87
N SER A 79 -22.38 18.10 6.66
CA SER A 79 -21.38 17.18 6.09
C SER A 79 -20.71 16.25 7.11
N ASN A 80 -20.99 16.44 8.40
CA ASN A 80 -20.52 15.59 9.50
C ASN A 80 -21.62 14.67 10.06
N LYS A 81 -22.81 14.62 9.44
CA LYS A 81 -23.81 13.59 9.78
C LYS A 81 -23.58 12.36 8.92
N ASN A 82 -23.07 11.34 9.60
CA ASN A 82 -23.26 9.91 9.34
C ASN A 82 -24.31 9.68 8.25
N CYS A 83 -23.86 9.16 7.11
CA CYS A 83 -24.64 8.53 6.06
C CYS A 83 -26.01 8.03 6.59
N PRO A 84 -27.10 8.79 6.36
CA PRO A 84 -28.39 8.55 7.01
C PRO A 84 -29.02 7.20 6.63
N ASP A 85 -28.54 6.60 5.53
CA ASP A 85 -28.94 5.27 5.07
C ASP A 85 -27.87 4.18 5.32
N CYS A 86 -26.76 4.45 6.00
CA CYS A 86 -25.67 3.45 6.07
C CYS A 86 -26.05 2.20 6.88
N GLU A 87 -26.87 2.34 7.92
CA GLU A 87 -27.46 1.18 8.63
C GLU A 87 -28.35 0.36 7.70
N LYS A 88 -29.14 1.03 6.87
CA LYS A 88 -30.01 0.39 5.88
C LYS A 88 -29.20 -0.27 4.76
N GLN A 89 -28.14 0.38 4.28
CA GLN A 89 -27.22 -0.19 3.29
C GLN A 89 -26.51 -1.43 3.83
N LEU A 90 -26.10 -1.39 5.10
CA LEU A 90 -25.50 -2.53 5.81
C LEU A 90 -26.50 -3.67 5.99
N ALA A 91 -27.73 -3.38 6.41
CA ALA A 91 -28.79 -4.38 6.55
C ALA A 91 -29.12 -5.07 5.21
N ASN A 92 -28.95 -4.35 4.09
CA ASN A 92 -29.20 -4.86 2.75
C ASN A 92 -27.96 -5.46 2.06
N LEU A 93 -26.80 -5.54 2.74
CA LEU A 93 -25.61 -6.16 2.16
C LEU A 93 -25.89 -7.64 1.85
N ARG A 94 -25.68 -8.00 0.58
CA ARG A 94 -25.79 -9.39 0.13
C ARG A 94 -24.41 -10.04 0.08
N TYR A 95 -24.34 -11.21 0.70
CA TYR A 95 -23.15 -12.07 0.69
C TYR A 95 -23.31 -13.19 -0.34
N ASN A 96 -22.20 -13.72 -0.81
CA ASN A 96 -22.22 -14.80 -1.79
C ASN A 96 -22.60 -16.11 -1.09
N GLN A 97 -23.45 -16.91 -1.75
CA GLN A 97 -23.65 -18.30 -1.38
C GLN A 97 -22.49 -19.13 -1.92
N CYS A 98 -21.76 -19.79 -1.03
CA CYS A 98 -20.56 -20.53 -1.39
C CYS A 98 -20.91 -21.87 -2.03
N ASN A 99 -20.08 -22.32 -2.96
CA ASN A 99 -20.23 -23.61 -3.62
C ASN A 99 -18.91 -24.40 -3.53
N ARG A 100 -18.93 -25.64 -4.05
CA ARG A 100 -17.77 -26.55 -3.97
C ARG A 100 -16.48 -26.03 -4.61
N GLN A 101 -16.55 -25.01 -5.49
CA GLN A 101 -15.39 -24.46 -6.18
C GLN A 101 -14.70 -23.34 -5.38
N ASN A 102 -15.44 -22.62 -4.53
CA ASN A 102 -14.96 -21.41 -3.87
C ASN A 102 -15.14 -21.41 -2.34
N ASN A 103 -15.69 -22.47 -1.75
CA ASN A 103 -15.89 -22.61 -0.30
C ASN A 103 -14.65 -23.07 0.47
N TYR A 104 -13.47 -23.10 -0.15
CA TYR A 104 -12.27 -23.71 0.42
C TYR A 104 -11.69 -22.97 1.66
N LEU A 105 -12.17 -21.76 1.97
CA LEU A 105 -11.85 -21.06 3.23
C LEU A 105 -12.94 -21.20 4.30
N GLU A 106 -14.16 -21.64 3.95
CA GLU A 106 -15.32 -21.58 4.87
C GLU A 106 -15.09 -22.41 6.13
N LYS A 107 -14.53 -23.62 6.00
CA LYS A 107 -14.22 -24.46 7.17
C LYS A 107 -13.21 -23.79 8.12
N GLU A 108 -12.19 -23.12 7.57
CA GLU A 108 -11.19 -22.42 8.38
C GLU A 108 -11.79 -21.17 9.04
N LEU A 109 -12.69 -20.47 8.35
CA LEU A 109 -13.44 -19.33 8.89
C LEU A 109 -14.39 -19.74 10.01
N GLU A 110 -15.14 -20.83 9.85
CA GLU A 110 -16.01 -21.39 10.88
C GLU A 110 -15.23 -21.79 12.14
N GLN A 111 -14.10 -22.48 11.96
CA GLN A 111 -13.20 -22.84 13.06
C GLN A 111 -12.61 -21.61 13.75
N THR A 112 -12.18 -20.62 12.96
CA THR A 112 -11.69 -19.35 13.50
C THR A 112 -12.78 -18.67 14.33
N ALA A 113 -14.01 -18.62 13.83
CA ALA A 113 -15.16 -18.00 14.48
C ALA A 113 -15.60 -18.73 15.77
N GLN A 114 -15.07 -19.90 16.11
CA GLN A 114 -15.37 -20.61 17.37
C GLN A 114 -14.35 -20.32 18.48
N GLY A 115 -13.20 -19.73 18.15
CA GLY A 115 -12.12 -19.48 19.12
C GLY A 115 -12.34 -18.28 20.05
N SER A 116 -11.37 -18.06 20.96
CA SER A 116 -11.31 -16.90 21.86
C SER A 116 -10.36 -15.79 21.39
N SER A 117 -9.64 -15.99 20.27
CA SER A 117 -8.70 -15.03 19.72
C SER A 117 -9.39 -13.75 19.24
N LEU A 118 -8.62 -12.68 19.04
CA LEU A 118 -9.11 -11.46 18.42
C LEU A 118 -9.59 -11.73 16.99
N LEU A 119 -8.93 -12.63 16.25
CA LEU A 119 -9.39 -13.03 14.91
C LEU A 119 -10.80 -13.63 14.96
N ALA A 120 -11.08 -14.50 15.95
CA ALA A 120 -12.41 -15.06 16.18
C ALA A 120 -13.45 -13.98 16.50
N ALA A 121 -13.08 -13.01 17.35
CA ALA A 121 -13.94 -11.89 17.67
C ALA A 121 -14.26 -11.05 16.43
N LEU A 122 -13.26 -10.71 15.61
CA LEU A 122 -13.42 -9.94 14.37
C LEU A 122 -14.35 -10.63 13.36
N THR A 123 -14.31 -11.96 13.27
CA THR A 123 -15.23 -12.73 12.40
C THR A 123 -16.68 -12.68 12.90
N ARG A 124 -16.90 -12.74 14.21
CA ARG A 124 -18.25 -12.75 14.81
C ARG A 124 -18.87 -11.37 14.97
N SER A 125 -18.04 -10.34 15.19
CA SER A 125 -18.50 -8.99 15.50
C SER A 125 -19.33 -8.40 14.35
N PRO A 126 -20.41 -7.68 14.67
CA PRO A 126 -21.17 -6.94 13.66
C PRO A 126 -20.27 -5.89 13.00
N ILE A 127 -20.59 -5.56 11.76
CA ILE A 127 -19.91 -4.50 11.02
C ILE A 127 -20.25 -3.15 11.64
N ARG A 128 -19.24 -2.32 11.87
CA ARG A 128 -19.43 -0.96 12.38
C ARG A 128 -19.81 0.00 11.26
N VAL A 129 -20.93 0.68 11.42
CA VAL A 129 -21.45 1.69 10.48
C VAL A 129 -20.44 2.84 10.27
N ASN A 130 -19.78 3.25 11.36
CA ASN A 130 -18.82 4.34 11.40
C ASN A 130 -17.36 3.88 11.25
N SER A 131 -17.11 2.78 10.53
CA SER A 131 -15.76 2.36 10.16
C SER A 131 -15.06 3.46 9.36
N ILE A 132 -13.73 3.59 9.43
CA ILE A 132 -13.00 4.65 8.68
C ILE A 132 -13.29 4.53 7.18
N ILE A 133 -13.30 3.32 6.65
CA ILE A 133 -13.76 3.01 5.29
C ILE A 133 -15.18 2.46 5.35
N LYS A 134 -16.06 3.01 4.53
CA LYS A 134 -17.46 2.57 4.43
C LYS A 134 -17.53 1.08 4.06
N PRO A 135 -18.31 0.27 4.78
CA PRO A 135 -18.43 -1.17 4.49
C PRO A 135 -18.90 -1.50 3.07
N MET A 136 -19.77 -0.66 2.49
CA MET A 136 -20.19 -0.83 1.10
C MET A 136 -19.00 -0.74 0.12
N CYS A 137 -18.07 0.19 0.35
CA CYS A 137 -16.84 0.28 -0.42
C CYS A 137 -15.98 -0.98 -0.27
N MET A 138 -15.83 -1.49 0.95
CA MET A 138 -15.11 -2.75 1.20
C MET A 138 -15.74 -3.92 0.42
N ARG A 139 -17.08 -3.99 0.40
CA ARG A 139 -17.81 -5.05 -0.32
C ARG A 139 -17.55 -4.98 -1.83
N MET A 140 -17.63 -3.79 -2.41
CA MET A 140 -17.35 -3.55 -3.84
C MET A 140 -15.87 -3.83 -4.17
N SER A 141 -14.97 -3.45 -3.27
CA SER A 141 -13.53 -3.72 -3.37
C SER A 141 -13.22 -5.19 -3.55
N MET A 142 -13.84 -6.06 -2.74
CA MET A 142 -13.62 -7.50 -2.80
C MET A 142 -14.13 -8.13 -4.10
N GLU A 143 -15.02 -7.45 -4.82
CA GLU A 143 -15.55 -7.90 -6.11
C GLU A 143 -14.79 -7.36 -7.33
N ALA A 144 -14.30 -6.13 -7.24
CA ALA A 144 -13.83 -5.37 -8.40
C ALA A 144 -12.54 -5.93 -9.04
N LYS A 145 -11.57 -6.38 -8.23
CA LYS A 145 -10.22 -6.67 -8.73
C LYS A 145 -10.10 -8.00 -9.47
N PHE A 146 -10.67 -9.06 -8.91
CA PHE A 146 -10.48 -10.42 -9.40
C PHE A 146 -11.81 -11.02 -9.83
N SER A 147 -11.87 -11.52 -11.07
CA SER A 147 -12.99 -12.32 -11.53
C SER A 147 -13.12 -13.60 -10.69
N ALA A 148 -14.32 -14.20 -10.71
CA ALA A 148 -14.57 -15.46 -10.01
C ALA A 148 -13.60 -16.59 -10.43
N SER A 149 -13.14 -16.59 -11.68
CA SER A 149 -12.25 -17.58 -12.29
C SER A 149 -10.75 -17.21 -12.24
N SER A 150 -10.37 -16.18 -11.48
CA SER A 150 -8.97 -15.80 -11.31
C SER A 150 -8.18 -16.91 -10.60
N LYS A 151 -6.97 -17.20 -11.10
CA LYS A 151 -6.06 -18.24 -10.59
C LYS A 151 -4.97 -17.69 -9.66
N SER A 152 -5.13 -16.44 -9.21
CA SER A 152 -4.18 -15.76 -8.32
C SER A 152 -4.35 -16.15 -6.85
N PHE A 153 -4.97 -17.29 -6.55
CA PHE A 153 -5.28 -17.71 -5.19
C PHE A 153 -4.59 -19.01 -4.84
N ARG A 154 -4.22 -19.14 -3.56
CA ARG A 154 -3.53 -20.31 -3.03
C ARG A 154 -4.22 -20.82 -1.77
N GLN A 155 -4.02 -22.09 -1.43
CA GLN A 155 -4.44 -22.64 -0.14
C GLN A 155 -3.24 -23.28 0.54
N CYS A 156 -3.17 -23.16 1.86
CA CYS A 156 -2.12 -23.78 2.64
C CYS A 156 -2.39 -25.26 2.89
N ALA A 157 -1.47 -26.10 2.44
CA ALA A 157 -1.31 -27.47 2.88
C ALA A 157 -0.20 -27.54 3.96
N ALA A 158 0.01 -28.70 4.57
CA ALA A 158 0.90 -28.86 5.72
C ALA A 158 2.30 -28.24 5.52
N ASN A 159 2.88 -28.35 4.31
CA ASN A 159 4.22 -27.86 4.00
C ASN A 159 4.33 -27.03 2.70
N ASP A 160 3.22 -26.74 2.01
CA ASP A 160 3.25 -26.05 0.72
C ASP A 160 1.93 -25.32 0.44
N THR A 161 1.90 -24.54 -0.64
CA THR A 161 0.72 -23.88 -1.17
C THR A 161 0.19 -24.59 -2.41
N SER A 162 -1.10 -24.91 -2.44
CA SER A 162 -1.77 -25.44 -3.63
C SER A 162 -2.48 -24.32 -4.40
N SER A 163 -2.43 -24.39 -5.74
CA SER A 163 -3.13 -23.44 -6.60
C SER A 163 -4.64 -23.63 -6.54
N GLN A 164 -5.36 -22.53 -6.41
CA GLN A 164 -6.82 -22.50 -6.47
C GLN A 164 -7.26 -21.89 -7.79
N ALA A 165 -8.23 -22.53 -8.44
CA ALA A 165 -8.74 -22.10 -9.74
C ALA A 165 -9.77 -20.96 -9.64
N PHE A 166 -10.28 -20.69 -8.44
CA PHE A 166 -11.36 -19.73 -8.19
C PHE A 166 -11.02 -18.80 -7.03
N ARG A 167 -11.57 -17.58 -7.11
CA ARG A 167 -11.60 -16.63 -5.99
C ARG A 167 -12.36 -17.22 -4.80
N PRO A 168 -11.93 -16.99 -3.55
CA PRO A 168 -12.70 -17.48 -2.41
C PRO A 168 -14.08 -16.84 -2.39
N CYS A 169 -15.04 -17.58 -1.85
CA CYS A 169 -16.39 -17.09 -1.62
C CYS A 169 -16.36 -15.87 -0.69
N ILE A 170 -17.12 -14.82 -1.02
CA ILE A 170 -17.32 -13.67 -0.14
C ILE A 170 -18.55 -13.97 0.74
N SER A 171 -18.40 -14.93 1.64
CA SER A 171 -19.39 -15.23 2.67
C SER A 171 -19.49 -14.09 3.68
N GLU A 172 -20.55 -14.09 4.48
CA GLU A 172 -20.72 -13.10 5.55
C GLU A 172 -19.55 -13.11 6.54
N ASN A 173 -19.12 -14.31 6.97
CA ASN A 173 -18.00 -14.46 7.90
C ASN A 173 -16.69 -13.97 7.28
N TYR A 174 -16.47 -14.25 5.99
CA TYR A 174 -15.27 -13.75 5.32
C TYR A 174 -15.29 -12.23 5.22
N PHE A 175 -16.42 -11.64 4.82
CA PHE A 175 -16.56 -10.19 4.74
C PHE A 175 -16.37 -9.52 6.11
N LYS A 176 -17.02 -10.04 7.17
CA LYS A 176 -16.86 -9.55 8.55
C LYS A 176 -15.42 -9.57 8.99
N LEU A 177 -14.74 -10.70 8.78
CA LEU A 177 -13.33 -10.83 9.11
C LEU A 177 -12.49 -9.76 8.40
N ILE A 178 -12.62 -9.61 7.09
CA ILE A 178 -11.83 -8.64 6.31
C ILE A 178 -12.14 -7.20 6.73
N ASN A 179 -13.42 -6.82 6.76
CA ASN A 179 -13.84 -5.46 7.07
C ASN A 179 -13.41 -5.05 8.48
N ASN A 180 -13.72 -5.87 9.49
CA ASN A 180 -13.42 -5.56 10.88
C ASN A 180 -11.91 -5.57 11.13
N SER A 181 -11.16 -6.47 10.48
CA SER A 181 -9.69 -6.47 10.55
C SER A 181 -9.12 -5.15 10.02
N PHE A 182 -9.61 -4.68 8.86
CA PHE A 182 -9.13 -3.43 8.30
C PHE A 182 -9.50 -2.23 9.18
N ASP A 183 -10.74 -2.15 9.68
CA ASP A 183 -11.18 -1.05 10.58
C ASP A 183 -10.33 -1.00 11.85
N VAL A 184 -10.10 -2.14 12.49
CA VAL A 184 -9.32 -2.22 13.73
C VAL A 184 -7.85 -1.90 13.48
N VAL A 185 -7.21 -2.53 12.49
CA VAL A 185 -5.79 -2.28 12.19
C VAL A 185 -5.58 -0.83 11.77
N SER A 186 -6.42 -0.29 10.87
CA SER A 186 -6.29 1.11 10.44
C SER A 186 -6.51 2.09 11.58
N SER A 187 -7.49 1.85 12.45
CA SER A 187 -7.71 2.70 13.64
C SER A 187 -6.53 2.70 14.60
N CYS A 188 -5.85 1.56 14.76
CA CYS A 188 -4.68 1.42 15.62
C CYS A 188 -3.39 1.97 14.99
N MET A 189 -3.27 1.90 13.66
CA MET A 189 -2.03 2.21 12.94
C MET A 189 -2.03 3.57 12.23
N LYS A 190 -3.16 4.30 12.20
CA LYS A 190 -3.26 5.61 11.52
C LYS A 190 -2.26 6.64 12.05
N ASP A 191 -2.04 6.67 13.37
CA ASP A 191 -1.07 7.58 14.00
C ASP A 191 0.38 7.12 13.73
N PHE A 192 0.59 5.81 13.60
CA PHE A 192 1.91 5.24 13.36
C PHE A 192 2.45 5.58 11.97
N ILE A 193 1.61 5.51 10.93
CA ILE A 193 2.01 5.85 9.55
C ILE A 193 2.13 7.37 9.32
N ALA A 194 1.42 8.17 10.12
CA ALA A 194 1.33 9.62 9.97
C ALA A 194 1.46 10.34 11.32
N PRO A 195 2.61 10.20 12.01
CA PRO A 195 2.77 10.75 13.35
C PRO A 195 2.71 12.29 13.32
N GLY A 196 1.85 12.86 14.15
CA GLY A 196 1.67 14.30 14.29
C GLY A 196 0.87 14.98 13.17
N GLU A 197 0.35 14.22 12.20
CA GLU A 197 -0.57 14.76 11.20
C GLU A 197 -1.99 14.90 11.77
N SER A 198 -2.79 15.81 11.20
CA SER A 198 -4.20 15.96 11.62
C SER A 198 -5.01 14.70 11.33
N GLU A 199 -6.11 14.49 12.06
CA GLU A 199 -6.98 13.33 11.87
C GLU A 199 -7.48 13.20 10.42
N GLU A 200 -7.76 14.33 9.76
CA GLU A 200 -8.15 14.32 8.35
C GLU A 200 -7.04 13.73 7.46
N MET A 201 -5.79 14.15 7.66
CA MET A 201 -4.66 13.66 6.87
C MET A 201 -4.37 12.18 7.14
N GLN A 202 -4.50 11.75 8.39
CA GLN A 202 -4.40 10.34 8.76
C GLN A 202 -5.47 9.49 8.07
N LYS A 203 -6.73 9.95 8.00
CA LYS A 203 -7.80 9.26 7.28
C LYS A 203 -7.49 9.14 5.79
N LEU A 204 -6.87 10.15 5.18
CA LEU A 204 -6.45 10.09 3.78
C LEU A 204 -5.28 9.11 3.55
N ASP A 205 -4.37 8.97 4.51
CA ASP A 205 -3.34 7.93 4.48
C ASP A 205 -3.99 6.54 4.57
N VAL A 206 -4.95 6.34 5.47
CA VAL A 206 -5.74 5.10 5.55
C VAL A 206 -6.46 4.82 4.22
N ARG A 207 -7.04 5.84 3.56
CA ARG A 207 -7.66 5.70 2.24
C ARG A 207 -6.67 5.22 1.17
N ALA A 208 -5.45 5.74 1.18
CA ALA A 208 -4.40 5.27 0.27
C ALA A 208 -3.97 3.83 0.55
N VAL A 209 -3.84 3.45 1.83
CA VAL A 209 -3.56 2.05 2.21
C VAL A 209 -4.68 1.13 1.73
N TYR A 210 -5.94 1.52 1.94
CA TYR A 210 -7.11 0.80 1.45
C TYR A 210 -7.07 0.60 -0.07
N ALA A 211 -6.83 1.67 -0.83
CA ALA A 211 -6.81 1.63 -2.29
C ALA A 211 -5.65 0.79 -2.83
N LEU A 212 -4.48 0.89 -2.20
CA LEU A 212 -3.30 0.06 -2.49
C LEU A 212 -3.61 -1.42 -2.28
N ILE A 213 -4.14 -1.78 -1.10
CA ILE A 213 -4.52 -3.17 -0.80
C ILE A 213 -5.54 -3.69 -1.81
N ASN A 214 -6.51 -2.86 -2.22
CA ASN A 214 -7.47 -3.26 -3.23
C ASN A 214 -6.81 -3.61 -4.57
N VAL A 215 -5.89 -2.77 -5.06
CA VAL A 215 -5.20 -3.06 -6.32
C VAL A 215 -4.28 -4.26 -6.22
N GLU A 216 -3.69 -4.51 -5.05
CA GLU A 216 -2.78 -5.63 -4.81
C GLU A 216 -3.52 -6.97 -4.71
N SER A 217 -4.54 -7.06 -3.86
CA SER A 217 -5.20 -8.34 -3.54
C SER A 217 -6.72 -8.33 -3.66
N GLY A 218 -7.34 -7.19 -3.92
CA GLY A 218 -8.79 -7.05 -3.79
C GLY A 218 -9.27 -7.45 -2.39
N PHE A 219 -8.45 -7.26 -1.36
CA PHE A 219 -8.70 -7.71 0.01
C PHE A 219 -8.85 -9.24 0.18
N HIS A 220 -8.33 -10.04 -0.75
CA HIS A 220 -8.34 -11.50 -0.59
C HIS A 220 -7.13 -12.00 0.16
N VAL A 221 -7.37 -12.63 1.32
CA VAL A 221 -6.33 -13.08 2.25
C VAL A 221 -5.34 -14.04 1.63
N ASN A 222 -5.79 -14.83 0.65
CA ASN A 222 -5.01 -15.87 0.03
C ASN A 222 -4.56 -15.55 -1.40
N ALA A 223 -4.62 -14.27 -1.79
CA ALA A 223 -4.06 -13.80 -3.03
C ALA A 223 -2.55 -14.01 -3.06
N MET A 224 -2.03 -14.51 -4.18
CA MET A 224 -0.60 -14.67 -4.42
C MET A 224 -0.27 -14.42 -5.89
N SER A 225 0.71 -13.56 -6.12
CA SER A 225 1.20 -13.24 -7.46
C SER A 225 2.08 -14.37 -8.02
N GLY A 226 2.34 -14.33 -9.33
CA GLY A 226 3.31 -15.22 -9.98
C GLY A 226 4.74 -15.08 -9.47
N THR A 227 5.08 -13.94 -8.85
CA THR A 227 6.40 -13.70 -8.24
C THR A 227 6.49 -14.15 -6.78
N GLY A 228 5.40 -14.68 -6.23
CA GLY A 228 5.33 -15.14 -4.83
C GLY A 228 5.06 -14.02 -3.82
N ALA A 229 4.69 -12.82 -4.28
CA ALA A 229 4.10 -11.80 -3.43
C ALA A 229 2.77 -12.33 -2.88
N GLY A 230 2.50 -12.23 -1.58
CA GLY A 230 1.39 -12.96 -0.96
C GLY A 230 0.63 -12.18 0.10
N GLY A 231 -0.65 -12.52 0.23
CA GLY A 231 -1.56 -11.95 1.21
C GLY A 231 -2.19 -10.63 0.78
N ILE A 232 -2.91 -10.01 1.70
CA ILE A 232 -3.70 -8.80 1.40
C ILE A 232 -2.85 -7.62 0.92
N GLY A 233 -1.67 -7.42 1.49
CA GLY A 233 -0.70 -6.41 1.08
C GLY A 233 0.32 -6.88 0.04
N GLN A 234 0.14 -8.07 -0.56
CA GLN A 234 1.04 -8.66 -1.57
C GLN A 234 2.53 -8.51 -1.22
N PHE A 235 2.92 -9.00 -0.04
CA PHE A 235 4.28 -8.84 0.45
C PHE A 235 5.29 -9.74 -0.27
N THR A 236 6.35 -9.12 -0.77
CA THR A 236 7.53 -9.81 -1.32
C THR A 236 8.52 -10.18 -0.21
N GLN A 237 9.42 -11.11 -0.51
CA GLN A 237 10.50 -11.51 0.41
C GLN A 237 11.32 -10.31 0.92
N PRO A 238 11.83 -9.40 0.07
CA PRO A 238 12.60 -8.24 0.54
C PRO A 238 11.79 -7.29 1.43
N ALA A 239 10.52 -7.04 1.10
CA ALA A 239 9.67 -6.16 1.90
C ALA A 239 9.40 -6.73 3.31
N ILE A 240 9.24 -8.05 3.43
CA ILE A 240 9.11 -8.73 4.73
C ILE A 240 10.41 -8.61 5.54
N GLN A 241 11.56 -8.82 4.90
CA GLN A 241 12.86 -8.66 5.55
C GLN A 241 13.07 -7.24 6.08
N ASP A 242 12.69 -6.25 5.27
CA ASP A 242 12.77 -4.85 5.64
C ASP A 242 11.90 -4.52 6.87
N VAL A 243 10.63 -4.93 6.87
CA VAL A 243 9.75 -4.76 8.03
C VAL A 243 10.28 -5.46 9.27
N ASN A 244 10.67 -6.73 9.14
CA ASN A 244 11.18 -7.52 10.26
C ASN A 244 12.42 -6.89 10.89
N THR A 245 13.29 -6.29 10.07
CA THR A 245 14.57 -5.71 10.53
C THR A 245 14.39 -4.30 11.08
N ASN A 246 13.58 -3.47 10.42
CA ASN A 246 13.61 -2.03 10.62
C ASN A 246 12.38 -1.48 11.35
N GLU A 247 11.22 -2.15 11.28
CA GLU A 247 9.95 -1.56 11.70
C GLU A 247 9.20 -2.39 12.75
N LEU A 248 9.45 -3.70 12.83
CA LEU A 248 8.68 -4.61 13.68
C LEU A 248 8.71 -4.23 15.16
N ASN A 249 9.88 -3.82 15.68
CA ASN A 249 10.01 -3.41 17.08
C ASN A 249 9.25 -2.11 17.38
N ASP A 250 9.34 -1.12 16.51
CA ASP A 250 8.62 0.15 16.66
C ASP A 250 7.10 -0.07 16.69
N ILE A 251 6.60 -1.02 15.91
CA ILE A 251 5.17 -1.32 15.85
C ILE A 251 4.69 -2.02 17.12
N ARG A 252 5.46 -2.99 17.64
CA ARG A 252 5.14 -3.64 18.91
C ARG A 252 5.00 -2.59 20.01
N ILE A 253 5.99 -1.72 20.15
CA ILE A 253 5.97 -0.64 21.14
C ILE A 253 4.75 0.28 20.93
N ALA A 254 4.46 0.68 19.68
CA ALA A 254 3.34 1.56 19.39
C ALA A 254 1.98 0.92 19.72
N LEU A 255 1.79 -0.36 19.41
CA LEU A 255 0.55 -1.09 19.69
C LEU A 255 0.40 -1.40 21.19
N GLU A 256 1.46 -1.86 21.86
CA GLU A 256 1.46 -2.17 23.29
C GLU A 256 1.18 -0.94 24.15
N SER A 257 1.79 0.20 23.81
CA SER A 257 1.61 1.47 24.54
C SER A 257 0.29 2.17 24.24
N SER A 258 -0.52 1.65 23.30
CA SER A 258 -1.82 2.23 22.97
C SER A 258 -2.77 2.16 24.16
N LYS A 259 -3.49 3.25 24.42
CA LYS A 259 -4.56 3.28 25.43
C LYS A 259 -5.77 2.43 25.02
N ASN A 260 -5.90 2.10 23.74
CA ASN A 260 -6.95 1.23 23.24
C ASN A 260 -6.53 -0.23 23.40
N ARG A 261 -7.21 -0.95 24.31
CA ARG A 261 -6.92 -2.37 24.60
C ARG A 261 -7.00 -3.28 23.37
N VAL A 262 -7.83 -2.93 22.38
CA VAL A 262 -7.89 -3.71 21.12
C VAL A 262 -6.58 -3.59 20.36
N CYS A 263 -5.93 -2.41 20.36
CA CYS A 263 -4.63 -2.20 19.72
C CYS A 263 -3.51 -2.95 20.44
N SER A 264 -3.48 -2.95 21.78
CA SER A 264 -2.49 -3.72 22.53
C SER A 264 -2.63 -5.23 22.26
N ARG A 265 -3.87 -5.73 22.14
CA ARG A 265 -4.12 -7.13 21.73
C ARG A 265 -3.58 -7.45 20.34
N LEU A 266 -3.51 -6.49 19.41
CA LEU A 266 -2.91 -6.73 18.10
C LEU A 266 -1.43 -7.13 18.22
N SER A 267 -0.66 -6.44 19.09
CA SER A 267 0.75 -6.82 19.33
C SER A 267 0.83 -8.22 19.92
N MET A 268 0.12 -8.44 21.03
CA MET A 268 0.20 -9.70 21.77
C MET A 268 -0.17 -10.91 20.91
N GLU A 269 -1.26 -10.83 20.13
CA GLU A 269 -1.80 -11.97 19.40
C GLU A 269 -1.20 -12.17 18.01
N PHE A 270 -0.67 -11.13 17.37
CA PHE A 270 -0.21 -11.22 15.97
C PHE A 270 1.27 -10.90 15.75
N LEU A 271 1.95 -10.31 16.75
CA LEU A 271 3.37 -9.95 16.65
C LEU A 271 4.24 -10.66 17.69
N ASP A 272 3.74 -10.89 18.91
CA ASP A 272 4.54 -11.46 20.02
C ASP A 272 4.33 -12.96 20.17
N SER A 273 3.07 -13.40 20.21
CA SER A 273 2.75 -14.84 20.24
C SER A 273 2.93 -15.53 18.90
N MET A 274 3.01 -14.76 17.81
CA MET A 274 3.30 -15.26 16.47
C MET A 274 4.74 -14.95 16.09
N GLN A 275 5.41 -15.96 15.50
CA GLN A 275 6.69 -15.72 14.85
C GLN A 275 6.50 -14.68 13.72
N PRO A 276 7.44 -13.74 13.54
CA PRO A 276 7.40 -12.80 12.42
C PRO A 276 7.19 -13.53 11.09
N ILE A 277 6.54 -12.87 10.12
CA ILE A 277 6.35 -13.47 8.79
C ILE A 277 7.74 -13.87 8.26
N ARG A 278 7.90 -15.15 7.94
CA ARG A 278 9.17 -15.63 7.39
C ARG A 278 9.26 -15.26 5.90
N PRO A 279 10.37 -14.64 5.49
CA PRO A 279 10.48 -14.05 4.15
C PRO A 279 10.71 -15.08 3.03
N GLN A 280 11.10 -16.32 3.35
CA GLN A 280 11.42 -17.33 2.34
C GLN A 280 10.15 -17.88 1.67
N LYS A 281 10.27 -18.29 0.40
CA LYS A 281 9.16 -18.85 -0.39
C LYS A 281 8.55 -20.12 0.25
N SER A 282 9.35 -20.96 0.89
CA SER A 282 8.88 -22.15 1.62
C SER A 282 7.93 -21.84 2.77
N TYR A 283 7.89 -20.57 3.24
CA TYR A 283 6.97 -20.10 4.28
C TYR A 283 5.88 -19.19 3.71
N ALA A 284 5.52 -19.35 2.44
CA ALA A 284 4.47 -18.56 1.78
C ALA A 284 3.15 -18.54 2.56
N CYS A 285 2.83 -19.62 3.30
CA CYS A 285 1.65 -19.72 4.15
C CYS A 285 1.58 -18.71 5.30
N ASP A 286 2.72 -18.20 5.77
CA ASP A 286 2.74 -17.14 6.79
C ASP A 286 2.06 -15.86 6.28
N ARG A 287 1.97 -15.67 4.95
CA ARG A 287 1.37 -14.49 4.31
C ARG A 287 -0.12 -14.64 4.02
N ILE A 288 -0.63 -15.88 3.93
CA ILE A 288 -1.95 -16.14 3.34
C ILE A 288 -2.91 -16.97 4.21
N SER A 289 -2.45 -17.60 5.29
CA SER A 289 -3.29 -18.49 6.12
C SER A 289 -3.94 -17.75 7.29
N LEU A 290 -5.21 -18.08 7.58
CA LEU A 290 -5.92 -17.55 8.76
C LEU A 290 -5.29 -18.08 10.05
N LYS A 291 -4.83 -19.34 10.07
CA LYS A 291 -4.05 -19.92 11.18
C LYS A 291 -2.76 -19.16 11.51
N ARG A 292 -2.24 -18.37 10.57
CA ARG A 292 -1.07 -17.50 10.75
C ARG A 292 -1.43 -16.06 11.08
N GLY A 293 -2.68 -15.82 11.47
CA GLY A 293 -3.17 -14.50 11.89
C GLY A 293 -3.56 -13.57 10.74
N ASN A 294 -3.57 -14.05 9.49
CA ASN A 294 -4.04 -13.24 8.37
C ASN A 294 -5.57 -13.12 8.41
N PRO A 295 -6.15 -11.98 7.99
CA PRO A 295 -5.49 -10.87 7.30
C PRO A 295 -4.77 -9.86 8.20
N VAL A 296 -4.99 -9.91 9.52
CA VAL A 296 -4.53 -8.89 10.49
C VAL A 296 -3.02 -8.70 10.43
N THR A 297 -2.23 -9.77 10.53
CA THR A 297 -0.77 -9.70 10.47
C THR A 297 -0.28 -9.04 9.19
N ASN A 298 -0.84 -9.42 8.04
CA ASN A 298 -0.47 -8.84 6.75
C ASN A 298 -0.80 -7.33 6.68
N MET A 299 -1.96 -6.92 7.20
CA MET A 299 -2.34 -5.50 7.25
C MET A 299 -1.39 -4.69 8.15
N ILE A 300 -1.01 -5.21 9.31
CA ILE A 300 -0.02 -4.55 10.19
C ILE A 300 1.31 -4.37 9.45
N TYR A 301 1.78 -5.41 8.76
CA TYR A 301 2.98 -5.34 7.92
C TYR A 301 2.82 -4.31 6.79
N THR A 302 1.63 -4.15 6.20
CA THR A 302 1.36 -3.11 5.19
C THR A 302 1.62 -1.71 5.75
N TYR A 303 1.06 -1.40 6.92
CA TYR A 303 1.30 -0.11 7.58
C TYR A 303 2.77 0.07 7.97
N ALA A 304 3.42 -1.00 8.47
CA ALA A 304 4.85 -1.03 8.79
C ALA A 304 5.72 -0.54 7.63
N TYR A 305 5.56 -1.23 6.50
CA TYR A 305 6.37 -1.03 5.33
C TYR A 305 6.15 0.36 4.74
N LEU A 306 4.90 0.81 4.69
CA LEU A 306 4.57 2.14 4.18
C LEU A 306 5.11 3.27 5.09
N LYS A 307 5.14 3.09 6.41
CA LYS A 307 5.82 4.01 7.34
C LYS A 307 7.32 4.08 7.07
N GLY A 308 7.99 2.93 6.90
CA GLY A 308 9.41 2.86 6.54
C GLY A 308 9.69 3.59 5.22
N VAL A 309 8.90 3.32 4.19
CA VAL A 309 8.94 4.00 2.90
C VAL A 309 8.76 5.52 3.04
N LYS A 310 7.77 5.98 3.81
CA LYS A 310 7.49 7.41 4.01
C LYS A 310 8.65 8.10 4.73
N LYS A 311 9.26 7.44 5.72
CA LYS A 311 10.49 7.90 6.41
C LYS A 311 11.66 8.03 5.45
N ASP A 312 11.88 7.02 4.60
CA ASP A 312 12.92 7.03 3.58
C ASP A 312 12.73 8.17 2.56
N MET A 313 11.50 8.36 2.05
CA MET A 313 11.19 9.48 1.14
C MET A 313 11.38 10.84 1.81
N ASN A 314 10.97 10.97 3.08
CA ASN A 314 11.21 12.18 3.87
C ASN A 314 12.70 12.47 4.02
N SER A 315 13.53 11.47 4.25
CA SER A 315 14.99 11.65 4.35
C SER A 315 15.61 12.02 2.99
N MET A 316 15.27 11.29 1.93
CA MET A 316 15.91 11.42 0.62
C MET A 316 15.48 12.66 -0.16
N ILE A 317 14.21 13.08 -0.02
CA ILE A 317 13.60 14.17 -0.79
C ILE A 317 13.27 15.35 0.11
N PHE A 318 12.31 15.19 1.02
CA PHE A 318 11.63 16.33 1.64
C PHE A 318 12.44 17.04 2.74
N SER A 319 13.36 16.33 3.40
CA SER A 319 14.28 16.86 4.41
C SER A 319 15.69 17.06 3.86
N ASN A 320 15.94 16.62 2.63
CA ASN A 320 17.25 16.75 2.00
C ASN A 320 17.52 18.21 1.66
N LYS A 321 18.65 18.74 2.14
CA LYS A 321 19.06 20.14 1.92
C LYS A 321 19.10 20.57 0.44
N ASN A 322 19.30 19.64 -0.49
CA ASN A 322 19.36 19.92 -1.92
C ASN A 322 17.97 20.06 -2.58
N TYR A 323 16.92 19.50 -1.94
CA TYR A 323 15.59 19.39 -2.54
C TYR A 323 14.50 20.07 -1.72
N LYS A 324 14.66 20.17 -0.40
CA LYS A 324 13.65 20.76 0.52
C LYS A 324 13.18 22.14 0.05
N SER A 325 14.10 23.02 -0.35
CA SER A 325 13.78 24.39 -0.79
C SER A 325 13.08 24.47 -2.15
N LYS A 326 13.04 23.37 -2.93
CA LYS A 326 12.32 23.32 -4.21
C LYS A 326 10.81 23.22 -4.02
N PHE A 327 10.33 22.73 -2.89
CA PHE A 327 8.90 22.59 -2.66
C PHE A 327 8.33 23.83 -1.97
N ARG A 328 7.36 24.47 -2.63
CA ARG A 328 6.55 25.59 -2.11
C ARG A 328 5.08 25.20 -2.17
N LEU A 329 4.75 24.16 -1.42
CA LEU A 329 3.42 23.59 -1.34
C LEU A 329 2.81 23.90 0.04
N SER A 330 1.48 23.94 0.10
CA SER A 330 0.77 23.87 1.38
C SER A 330 1.11 22.55 2.10
N GLU A 331 0.84 22.46 3.41
CA GLU A 331 1.02 21.20 4.14
C GLU A 331 0.17 20.08 3.55
N TYR A 332 -1.07 20.40 3.17
CA TYR A 332 -2.00 19.48 2.52
C TYR A 332 -1.42 18.92 1.21
N ASP A 333 -0.98 19.80 0.31
CA ASP A 333 -0.40 19.43 -0.99
C ASP A 333 0.93 18.68 -0.86
N MET A 334 1.75 19.06 0.12
CA MET A 334 2.98 18.35 0.42
C MET A 334 2.69 16.89 0.84
N ASN A 335 1.71 16.69 1.71
CA ASN A 335 1.33 15.35 2.16
C ASN A 335 0.64 14.55 1.05
N LYS A 336 -0.09 15.22 0.15
CA LYS A 336 -0.61 14.62 -1.10
C LYS A 336 0.52 14.05 -1.96
N VAL A 337 1.59 14.81 -2.18
CA VAL A 337 2.80 14.33 -2.90
C VAL A 337 3.47 13.16 -2.16
N LYS A 338 3.70 13.28 -0.85
CA LYS A 338 4.30 12.21 -0.04
C LYS A 338 3.51 10.90 -0.15
N ARG A 339 2.18 10.96 -0.07
CA ARG A 339 1.29 9.81 -0.20
C ARG A 339 1.39 9.16 -1.57
N ALA A 340 1.44 9.95 -2.65
CA ALA A 340 1.64 9.41 -4.00
C ALA A 340 2.98 8.67 -4.13
N LEU A 341 4.08 9.27 -3.64
CA LEU A 341 5.40 8.63 -3.65
C LEU A 341 5.46 7.36 -2.78
N MET A 342 4.78 7.38 -1.63
CA MET A 342 4.65 6.22 -0.74
C MET A 342 3.94 5.06 -1.46
N VAL A 343 2.83 5.34 -2.13
CA VAL A 343 2.07 4.34 -2.89
C VAL A 343 2.90 3.76 -4.04
N TRP A 344 3.57 4.58 -4.85
CA TRP A 344 4.47 4.07 -5.90
C TRP A 344 5.61 3.23 -5.34
N SER A 345 6.18 3.64 -4.21
CA SER A 345 7.29 2.93 -3.57
C SER A 345 6.87 1.55 -3.05
N HIS A 346 5.57 1.30 -2.81
CA HIS A 346 5.12 -0.04 -2.47
C HIS A 346 5.42 -1.06 -3.58
N ASN A 347 5.06 -0.72 -4.82
CA ASN A 347 5.29 -1.57 -5.99
C ASN A 347 6.74 -1.53 -6.52
N THR A 348 7.43 -0.41 -6.32
CA THR A 348 8.75 -0.17 -6.95
C THR A 348 9.94 -0.25 -6.00
N GLY A 349 9.69 -0.29 -4.69
CA GLY A 349 10.67 -0.04 -3.64
C GLY A 349 11.05 1.45 -3.54
N PRO A 350 11.68 1.89 -2.43
CA PRO A 350 12.08 3.29 -2.24
C PRO A 350 12.97 3.82 -3.38
N ALA A 351 13.93 3.01 -3.85
CA ALA A 351 14.82 3.39 -4.96
C ALA A 351 14.06 3.61 -6.27
N GLY A 352 13.02 2.80 -6.52
CA GLY A 352 12.18 2.86 -7.71
C GLY A 352 11.44 4.19 -7.88
N THR A 353 11.11 4.85 -6.77
CA THR A 353 10.48 6.17 -6.76
C THR A 353 11.49 7.30 -6.61
N TRP A 354 12.56 7.08 -5.84
CA TRP A 354 13.62 8.06 -5.62
C TRP A 354 14.37 8.42 -6.90
N THR A 355 14.80 7.44 -7.71
CA THR A 355 15.53 7.71 -8.97
C THR A 355 14.79 8.67 -9.91
N PRO A 356 13.52 8.43 -10.27
CA PRO A 356 12.78 9.36 -11.11
C PRO A 356 12.52 10.71 -10.41
N ALA A 357 12.23 10.73 -9.11
CA ALA A 357 12.03 11.97 -8.35
C ALA A 357 13.28 12.86 -8.34
N LYS A 358 14.44 12.26 -8.05
CA LYS A 358 15.73 12.95 -8.09
C LYS A 358 15.99 13.56 -9.45
N THR A 359 15.70 12.80 -10.51
CA THR A 359 15.92 13.24 -11.89
C THR A 359 15.00 14.41 -12.20
N LEU A 360 13.70 14.28 -11.92
CA LEU A 360 12.70 15.33 -12.12
C LEU A 360 13.08 16.64 -11.40
N LEU A 361 13.53 16.54 -10.16
CA LEU A 361 13.93 17.70 -9.35
C LEU A 361 15.22 18.38 -9.86
N ASN A 362 16.11 17.61 -10.49
CA ASN A 362 17.38 18.10 -11.02
C ASN A 362 17.31 18.57 -12.48
N THR A 363 16.28 18.18 -13.23
CA THR A 363 16.08 18.57 -14.63
C THR A 363 14.94 19.59 -14.75
N TYR A 364 13.69 19.13 -14.66
CA TYR A 364 12.51 19.96 -14.87
C TYR A 364 12.40 21.07 -13.81
N TYR A 365 12.60 20.72 -12.53
CA TYR A 365 12.60 21.69 -11.43
C TYR A 365 13.98 22.21 -11.07
N ARG A 366 14.98 22.16 -11.98
CA ARG A 366 16.34 22.65 -11.68
C ARG A 366 16.32 24.09 -11.16
N ASN A 367 15.62 24.96 -11.88
CA ASN A 367 15.48 26.40 -11.62
C ASN A 367 14.01 26.80 -11.36
N ARG A 368 13.15 25.83 -11.03
CA ARG A 368 11.72 26.05 -10.76
C ARG A 368 11.37 25.48 -9.40
N GLN A 369 10.35 26.04 -8.77
CA GLN A 369 9.77 25.48 -7.55
C GLN A 369 8.59 24.58 -7.91
N VAL A 370 8.35 23.58 -7.08
CA VAL A 370 7.14 22.77 -7.10
C VAL A 370 6.07 23.54 -6.32
N THR A 371 5.11 24.11 -7.05
CA THR A 371 4.00 24.92 -6.50
C THR A 371 2.64 24.27 -6.67
N ASN A 372 2.54 23.20 -7.46
CA ASN A 372 1.31 22.43 -7.68
C ASN A 372 1.60 20.93 -7.48
N ALA A 373 0.86 20.28 -6.57
CA ALA A 373 1.03 18.86 -6.25
C ALA A 373 0.62 17.94 -7.40
N ASP A 374 -0.49 18.21 -8.07
CA ASP A 374 -0.99 17.38 -9.18
C ASP A 374 -0.07 17.45 -10.39
N GLU A 375 0.44 18.63 -10.71
CA GLU A 375 1.46 18.79 -11.75
C GLU A 375 2.70 17.97 -11.42
N PHE A 376 3.21 18.04 -10.18
CA PHE A 376 4.36 17.25 -9.77
C PHE A 376 4.09 15.75 -9.88
N ILE A 377 2.93 15.26 -9.45
CA ILE A 377 2.53 13.85 -9.54
C ILE A 377 2.43 13.41 -11.01
N ASN A 378 1.84 14.23 -11.87
CA ASN A 378 1.77 13.98 -13.31
C ASN A 378 3.17 13.89 -13.95
N GLN A 379 4.08 14.81 -13.59
CA GLN A 379 5.46 14.77 -14.06
C GLN A 379 6.21 13.56 -13.51
N MET A 380 5.99 13.20 -12.25
CA MET A 380 6.55 11.99 -11.64
C MET A 380 6.20 10.73 -12.43
N GLN A 381 4.95 10.58 -12.84
CA GLN A 381 4.52 9.45 -13.68
C GLN A 381 5.34 9.36 -14.98
N GLN A 382 5.53 10.49 -15.68
CA GLN A 382 6.33 10.52 -16.90
C GLN A 382 7.80 10.17 -16.64
N TYR A 383 8.34 10.67 -15.53
CA TYR A 383 9.73 10.40 -15.14
C TYR A 383 9.94 8.96 -14.69
N MET A 384 8.97 8.31 -14.06
CA MET A 384 9.03 6.87 -13.78
C MET A 384 9.16 6.04 -15.06
N GLN A 385 8.51 6.46 -16.15
CA GLN A 385 8.60 5.79 -17.44
C GLN A 385 9.94 6.06 -18.15
N LYS A 386 10.40 7.32 -18.15
CA LYS A 386 11.61 7.77 -18.87
C LYS A 386 12.91 7.44 -18.14
N PHE A 387 12.90 7.52 -16.81
CA PHE A 387 14.08 7.39 -15.94
C PHE A 387 13.83 6.41 -14.79
N PRO A 388 13.45 5.15 -15.07
CA PRO A 388 13.24 4.16 -14.02
C PRO A 388 14.56 3.81 -13.30
N ALA A 389 14.45 3.39 -12.04
CA ALA A 389 15.56 2.71 -11.37
C ALA A 389 15.96 1.42 -12.12
N SER A 390 17.20 0.95 -11.92
CA SER A 390 17.75 -0.18 -12.67
C SER A 390 16.85 -1.43 -12.67
N ALA A 391 16.31 -1.79 -11.49
CA ALA A 391 15.40 -2.92 -11.32
C ALA A 391 14.05 -2.78 -12.07
N ASN A 392 13.71 -1.58 -12.52
CA ASN A 392 12.45 -1.26 -13.20
C ASN A 392 12.64 -0.89 -14.69
N LYS A 393 13.83 -1.15 -15.28
CA LYS A 393 14.16 -0.75 -16.67
C LYS A 393 13.44 -1.56 -17.76
N SER A 394 13.00 -2.78 -17.48
CA SER A 394 12.30 -3.59 -18.49
C SER A 394 11.03 -2.89 -18.99
N SER A 395 10.65 -3.10 -20.26
CA SER A 395 9.47 -2.43 -20.84
C SER A 395 8.20 -2.70 -20.03
N ALA A 396 8.00 -3.97 -19.63
CA ALA A 396 6.87 -4.39 -18.80
C ALA A 396 6.87 -3.68 -17.43
N ARG A 397 8.02 -3.66 -16.72
CA ARG A 397 8.11 -2.99 -15.41
C ARG A 397 7.96 -1.48 -15.53
N ARG A 398 8.55 -0.83 -16.54
CA ARG A 398 8.32 0.61 -16.78
C ARG A 398 6.84 0.94 -16.92
N LYS A 399 6.12 0.17 -17.76
CA LYS A 399 4.68 0.36 -17.97
C LYS A 399 3.88 0.12 -16.70
N GLU A 400 4.17 -0.97 -15.98
CA GLU A 400 3.50 -1.30 -14.72
C GLU A 400 3.70 -0.18 -13.68
N THR A 401 4.96 0.20 -13.45
CA THR A 401 5.33 1.15 -12.39
C THR A 401 4.81 2.57 -12.64
N SER A 402 4.87 3.06 -13.89
CA SER A 402 4.33 4.40 -14.22
C SER A 402 2.81 4.44 -14.16
N SER A 403 2.12 3.35 -14.52
CA SER A 403 0.65 3.28 -14.49
C SER A 403 0.08 2.91 -13.12
N TYR A 404 0.91 2.53 -12.16
CA TYR A 404 0.47 1.99 -10.87
C TYR A 404 -0.41 2.96 -10.05
N PHE A 405 0.04 4.20 -9.82
CA PHE A 405 -0.75 5.19 -9.08
C PHE A 405 -2.03 5.64 -9.82
N PRO A 406 -1.99 5.91 -11.14
CA PRO A 406 -3.22 6.11 -11.92
C PRO A 406 -4.19 4.93 -11.85
N ALA A 407 -3.70 3.69 -11.86
CA ALA A 407 -4.54 2.51 -11.74
C ALA A 407 -5.25 2.45 -10.38
N ILE A 408 -4.53 2.72 -9.27
CA ILE A 408 -5.12 2.83 -7.92
C ILE A 408 -6.19 3.91 -7.87
N THR A 409 -5.87 5.08 -8.41
CA THR A 409 -6.79 6.23 -8.49
C THR A 409 -8.07 5.86 -9.25
N LYS A 410 -7.94 5.25 -10.43
CA LYS A 410 -9.08 4.81 -11.24
C LYS A 410 -9.92 3.78 -10.50
N THR A 411 -9.30 2.73 -9.95
CA THR A 411 -10.01 1.66 -9.23
C THR A 411 -10.77 2.21 -8.03
N LEU A 412 -10.19 3.14 -7.28
CA LEU A 412 -10.87 3.77 -6.15
C LEU A 412 -12.09 4.59 -6.58
N ASN A 413 -11.97 5.37 -7.65
CA ASN A 413 -13.09 6.12 -8.21
C ASN A 413 -14.22 5.21 -8.70
N ASP A 414 -13.88 4.09 -9.36
CA ASP A 414 -14.86 3.11 -9.81
C ASP A 414 -15.59 2.47 -8.61
N ILE A 415 -14.88 2.17 -7.52
CA ILE A 415 -15.48 1.66 -6.28
C ILE A 415 -16.40 2.71 -5.64
N GLU A 416 -15.94 3.96 -5.51
CA GLU A 416 -16.72 5.06 -4.94
C GLU A 416 -18.01 5.31 -5.74
N LYS A 417 -17.92 5.29 -7.07
CA LYS A 417 -19.08 5.38 -7.96
C LYS A 417 -20.06 4.21 -7.73
N ASN A 418 -19.56 2.98 -7.67
CA ASN A 418 -20.39 1.79 -7.49
C ASN A 418 -20.99 1.69 -6.09
N ALA A 419 -20.37 2.29 -5.08
CA ALA A 419 -20.87 2.34 -3.70
C ALA A 419 -21.95 3.42 -3.47
N GLY A 420 -22.51 4.01 -4.53
CA GLY A 420 -23.55 5.04 -4.45
C GLY A 420 -23.06 6.48 -4.61
N GLY A 421 -21.78 6.67 -4.96
CA GLY A 421 -21.16 7.98 -5.15
C GLY A 421 -20.58 8.58 -3.86
N GLY A 422 -19.56 9.43 -4.02
CA GLY A 422 -18.85 10.10 -2.92
C GLY A 422 -17.71 9.28 -2.32
N SER A 423 -17.02 9.88 -1.35
CA SER A 423 -15.81 9.30 -0.74
C SER A 423 -16.10 7.98 -0.01
N CYS A 424 -15.20 7.01 -0.14
CA CYS A 424 -15.20 5.79 0.66
C CYS A 424 -14.80 6.00 2.12
N VAL A 425 -14.29 7.18 2.48
CA VAL A 425 -13.92 7.54 3.85
C VAL A 425 -15.12 8.18 4.56
N ASN A 426 -15.34 7.81 5.82
CA ASN A 426 -16.31 8.44 6.73
C ASN A 426 -15.74 9.66 7.46
#